data_AF-A0A1A2ZIL6-F1
#
_entry.id   AF-A0A1A2ZIL6-F1
#
_cell.length_a   1.000
_cell.length_b   1.000
_cell.length_c   1.000
_cell.angle_alpha   90.00
_cell.angle_beta   90.00
_cell.angle_gamma   90.00
#
_symmetry.space_group_name_H-M   'P 1'
#
loop_
_entity.id
_entity.type
_entity.pdbx_description
1 polymer ?
#
loop_
_entity_poly.entity_id
_entity_poly.type
_entity_poly.pdbx_seq_one_letter_code
_entity_poly.pdbx_strand_id
1 'polypeptide(L)'
;MLKGFKEFLARGNIVDLAVAVVIGTAFTALVTKFTEAIITPLLNRVGANKQTNVGALKISIGGGQFIDFNILLSAAINFFLIALVVYFFVVLPYNTLRKRGEVEQADDAQVVLLTEIRDLLAQNTDGDSSGRHGGAAATTPPPAHGPRADAEAQ
;
A
#
# COMPACT_ATOMS: atom_id res chain seq x y z
N MET A 1 30.02 15.73 -3.23
CA MET A 1 29.40 14.41 -3.41
C MET A 1 28.57 14.01 -2.20
N LEU A 2 29.17 13.74 -1.02
CA LEU A 2 28.45 13.36 0.22
C LEU A 2 27.36 14.34 0.67
N LYS A 3 27.59 15.67 0.54
CA LYS A 3 26.58 16.69 0.86
C LYS A 3 25.34 16.61 -0.05
N GLY A 4 25.54 16.45 -1.36
CA GLY A 4 24.47 16.30 -2.35
C GLY A 4 23.72 14.96 -2.21
N PHE A 5 24.39 13.90 -1.76
CA PHE A 5 23.74 12.63 -1.44
C PHE A 5 22.86 12.75 -0.19
N LYS A 6 23.31 13.46 0.85
CA LYS A 6 22.49 13.76 2.04
C LYS A 6 21.27 14.61 1.66
N GLU A 7 21.42 15.63 0.82
CA GLU A 7 20.31 16.45 0.31
C GLU A 7 19.34 15.65 -0.57
N PHE A 8 19.83 14.64 -1.28
CA PHE A 8 18.99 13.72 -2.04
C PHE A 8 18.16 12.82 -1.12
N LEU A 9 18.78 12.19 -0.11
CA LEU A 9 18.07 11.39 0.88
C LEU A 9 17.06 12.21 1.69
N ALA A 10 17.41 13.47 2.01
CA ALA A 10 16.54 14.39 2.74
C ALA A 10 15.32 14.87 1.94
N ARG A 11 15.14 14.46 0.67
CA ARG A 11 14.03 14.87 -0.20
C ARG A 11 12.69 14.19 0.16
N GLY A 12 12.47 13.91 1.44
CA GLY A 12 11.19 13.51 2.02
C GLY A 12 10.90 12.01 1.94
N ASN A 13 10.74 11.46 0.73
CA ASN A 13 10.13 10.12 0.57
C ASN A 13 11.13 8.98 0.27
N ILE A 14 12.39 9.30 0.00
CA ILE A 14 13.35 8.29 -0.49
C ILE A 14 13.79 7.35 0.64
N VAL A 15 14.00 7.89 1.83
CA VAL A 15 14.46 7.10 2.99
C VAL A 15 13.36 6.15 3.45
N ASP A 16 12.13 6.63 3.58
CA ASP A 16 11.01 5.81 4.04
C ASP A 16 10.70 4.67 3.08
N LEU A 17 10.71 4.94 1.76
CA LEU A 17 10.55 3.89 0.76
C LEU A 17 11.72 2.90 0.77
N ALA A 18 12.96 3.37 0.91
CA ALA A 18 14.12 2.50 0.99
C ALA A 18 14.06 1.57 2.22
N VAL A 19 13.69 2.13 3.37
CA VAL A 19 13.51 1.36 4.61
C VAL A 19 12.38 0.34 4.46
N ALA A 20 11.26 0.72 3.86
CA ALA A 20 10.14 -0.19 3.62
C ALA A 20 10.55 -1.41 2.78
N VAL A 21 11.28 -1.20 1.68
CA VAL A 21 11.76 -2.28 0.80
C VAL A 21 12.76 -3.18 1.51
N VAL A 22 13.72 -2.60 2.23
CA VAL A 22 14.76 -3.38 2.95
C VAL A 22 14.12 -4.23 4.04
N ILE A 23 13.22 -3.67 4.85
CA ILE A 23 12.52 -4.42 5.90
C ILE A 23 11.64 -5.51 5.29
N GLY A 24 10.87 -5.19 4.25
CA GLY A 24 9.97 -6.15 3.60
C GLY A 24 10.70 -7.36 3.01
N THR A 25 11.83 -7.12 2.35
CA THR A 25 12.65 -8.19 1.76
C THR A 25 13.34 -9.03 2.83
N ALA A 26 13.93 -8.40 3.86
CA ALA A 26 14.57 -9.10 4.96
C ALA A 26 13.59 -9.97 5.76
N PHE A 27 12.39 -9.44 6.05
CA PHE A 27 11.36 -10.16 6.77
C PHE A 27 10.82 -11.35 5.96
N THR A 28 10.53 -11.15 4.68
CA THR A 28 10.08 -12.24 3.79
C THR A 28 11.12 -13.34 3.69
N ALA A 29 12.41 -12.97 3.59
CA ALA A 29 13.51 -13.93 3.58
C ALA A 29 13.59 -14.73 4.88
N LEU A 30 13.41 -14.09 6.04
CA LEU A 30 13.40 -14.77 7.34
C LEU A 30 12.29 -15.82 7.42
N VAL A 31 11.05 -15.44 7.09
CA VAL A 31 9.91 -16.38 7.14
C VAL A 31 10.08 -17.50 6.13
N THR A 32 10.52 -17.19 4.91
CA THR A 32 10.80 -18.20 3.87
C THR A 32 11.85 -19.19 4.36
N LYS A 33 12.95 -18.72 4.95
CA LYS A 33 14.01 -19.59 5.49
C LYS A 33 13.51 -20.46 6.63
N PHE A 34 12.65 -19.92 7.50
CA PHE A 34 12.00 -20.71 8.53
C PHE A 34 11.11 -21.81 7.95
N THR A 35 10.28 -21.48 6.96
CA THR A 35 9.41 -22.46 6.28
C THR A 35 10.26 -23.53 5.58
N GLU A 36 11.29 -23.14 4.85
CA GLU A 36 12.20 -24.06 4.16
C GLU A 36 12.95 -24.98 5.13
N ALA A 37 13.39 -24.47 6.28
CA ALA A 37 14.19 -25.23 7.24
C ALA A 37 13.36 -26.16 8.13
N ILE A 38 12.12 -25.78 8.45
CA ILE A 38 11.30 -26.50 9.44
C ILE A 38 10.10 -27.17 8.79
N ILE A 39 9.34 -26.45 7.97
CA ILE A 39 8.06 -26.92 7.43
C ILE A 39 8.28 -27.85 6.24
N THR A 40 9.14 -27.47 5.29
CA THR A 40 9.41 -28.28 4.09
C THR A 40 9.92 -29.68 4.44
N PRO A 41 10.83 -29.90 5.41
CA PRO A 41 11.24 -31.25 5.81
C PRO A 41 10.10 -32.07 6.45
N LEU A 42 9.23 -31.43 7.24
CA LEU A 42 8.07 -32.08 7.84
C LEU A 42 7.05 -32.49 6.76
N LEU A 43 6.79 -31.62 5.79
CA LEU A 43 5.93 -31.93 4.64
C LEU A 43 6.55 -33.01 3.76
N ASN A 44 7.87 -33.00 3.54
CA ASN A 44 8.55 -34.07 2.82
C ASN A 44 8.45 -35.41 3.55
N ARG A 45 8.43 -35.40 4.89
CA ARG A 45 8.26 -36.62 5.69
C ARG A 45 6.83 -37.16 5.64
N VAL A 46 5.82 -36.30 5.59
CA VAL A 46 4.38 -36.67 5.61
C VAL A 46 3.81 -36.87 4.20
N GLY A 47 4.26 -36.09 3.22
CA GLY A 47 3.69 -35.96 1.89
C GLY A 47 4.24 -36.93 0.83
N ALA A 48 5.46 -37.43 0.97
CA ALA A 48 5.99 -38.57 0.23
C ALA A 48 7.44 -38.82 0.64
N ASN A 49 7.72 -40.00 1.20
CA ASN A 49 9.08 -40.53 1.26
C ASN A 49 9.74 -40.36 -0.12
N LYS A 50 10.96 -39.80 -0.14
CA LYS A 50 11.87 -39.88 -1.30
C LYS A 50 12.10 -41.32 -1.79
N GLN A 51 11.72 -42.32 -0.98
CA GLN A 51 11.94 -43.75 -1.21
C GLN A 51 10.75 -44.51 -1.82
N THR A 52 9.52 -44.00 -1.74
CA THR A 52 8.38 -44.69 -2.36
C THR A 52 8.06 -43.99 -3.65
N ASN A 53 8.28 -44.69 -4.75
CA ASN A 53 7.88 -44.38 -6.13
C ASN A 53 6.34 -44.36 -6.30
N VAL A 54 5.64 -43.91 -5.26
CA VAL A 54 4.20 -43.94 -5.03
C VAL A 54 3.81 -42.73 -4.17
N GLY A 55 4.38 -41.56 -4.46
CA GLY A 55 3.75 -40.30 -4.04
C GLY A 55 2.65 -40.00 -5.06
N ALA A 56 1.41 -39.84 -4.63
CA ALA A 56 0.22 -39.62 -5.47
C ALA A 56 0.25 -38.38 -6.40
N LEU A 57 1.42 -37.74 -6.56
CA LEU A 57 1.62 -36.43 -7.15
C LEU A 57 2.97 -36.33 -7.91
N LYS A 58 3.52 -37.44 -8.42
CA LYS A 58 4.55 -37.40 -9.46
C LYS A 58 3.97 -37.95 -10.75
N ILE A 59 3.40 -37.08 -11.58
CA ILE A 59 3.00 -37.46 -12.93
C ILE A 59 4.28 -37.49 -13.75
N SER A 60 4.73 -38.69 -14.11
CA SER A 60 5.80 -38.89 -15.07
C SER A 60 5.29 -38.50 -16.44
N ILE A 61 5.77 -37.37 -16.95
CA ILE A 61 5.65 -37.02 -18.36
C ILE A 61 6.94 -37.58 -18.96
N GLY A 62 6.86 -38.68 -19.71
CA GLY A 62 8.02 -39.49 -20.11
C GLY A 62 9.27 -38.69 -20.55
N GLY A 63 10.45 -39.24 -20.28
CA GLY A 63 11.75 -38.59 -20.55
C GLY A 63 12.54 -38.17 -19.29
N GLY A 64 12.09 -38.56 -18.09
CA GLY A 64 12.79 -38.26 -16.83
C GLY A 64 12.34 -36.97 -16.14
N GLN A 65 11.29 -36.30 -16.66
CA GLN A 65 10.70 -35.10 -16.08
C GLN A 65 9.57 -35.48 -15.11
N PHE A 66 9.62 -34.96 -13.88
CA PHE A 66 8.58 -35.16 -12.87
C PHE A 66 7.97 -33.81 -12.46
N ILE A 67 6.65 -33.75 -12.29
CA ILE A 67 5.97 -32.62 -11.66
C ILE A 67 5.87 -32.89 -10.16
N ASP A 68 6.47 -32.04 -9.34
CA ASP A 68 6.47 -32.15 -7.87
C ASP A 68 5.41 -31.22 -7.25
N PHE A 69 4.18 -31.71 -7.02
CA PHE A 69 3.15 -30.89 -6.33
C PHE A 69 3.48 -30.61 -4.86
N ASN A 70 4.44 -31.32 -4.28
CA ASN A 70 4.93 -31.05 -2.93
C ASN A 70 5.57 -29.65 -2.81
N ILE A 71 6.27 -29.20 -3.86
CA ILE A 71 6.84 -27.85 -3.91
C ILE A 71 5.71 -26.80 -3.92
N LEU A 72 4.64 -27.05 -4.67
CA LEU A 72 3.49 -26.16 -4.72
C LEU A 72 2.78 -26.07 -3.37
N LEU A 73 2.57 -27.20 -2.69
CA LEU A 73 1.96 -27.24 -1.36
C LEU A 73 2.83 -26.52 -0.31
N SER A 74 4.15 -26.75 -0.35
CA SER A 74 5.10 -26.07 0.52
C SER A 74 5.12 -24.56 0.29
N ALA A 75 5.06 -24.12 -0.97
CA ALA A 75 4.98 -22.70 -1.33
C ALA A 75 3.66 -22.06 -0.86
N ALA A 76 2.53 -22.76 -1.00
CA ALA A 76 1.24 -22.29 -0.50
C ALA A 76 1.27 -22.12 1.03
N ILE A 77 1.84 -23.08 1.75
CA ILE A 77 1.98 -22.99 3.22
C ILE A 77 2.91 -21.84 3.61
N ASN A 78 4.02 -21.64 2.89
CA ASN A 78 4.90 -20.49 3.12
C ASN A 78 4.15 -19.16 2.98
N PHE A 79 3.37 -19.00 1.90
CA PHE A 79 2.58 -17.81 1.66
C PHE A 79 1.58 -17.55 2.80
N PHE A 80 0.87 -18.59 3.26
CA PHE A 80 -0.05 -18.47 4.39
C PHE A 80 0.66 -18.11 5.69
N LEU A 81 1.85 -18.66 5.97
CA LEU A 81 2.62 -18.30 7.15
C LEU A 81 3.08 -16.85 7.11
N ILE A 82 3.63 -16.38 5.99
CA ILE A 82 4.01 -14.97 5.82
C ILE A 82 2.80 -14.07 6.09
N ALA A 83 1.66 -14.36 5.45
CA ALA A 83 0.44 -13.59 5.64
C ALA A 83 -0.04 -13.58 7.11
N LEU A 84 0.02 -14.72 7.79
CA LEU A 84 -0.38 -14.86 9.20
C LEU A 84 0.52 -14.04 10.12
N VAL A 85 1.85 -14.13 9.95
CA VAL A 85 2.79 -13.38 10.79
C VAL A 85 2.66 -11.87 10.53
N VAL A 86 2.57 -11.43 9.28
CA VAL A 86 2.36 -10.00 8.95
C VAL A 86 1.03 -9.51 9.54
N TYR A 87 -0.04 -10.29 9.41
CA TYR A 87 -1.33 -9.92 9.97
C TYR A 87 -1.28 -9.77 11.49
N PHE A 88 -0.70 -10.74 12.19
CA PHE A 88 -0.68 -10.74 13.66
C PHE A 88 0.27 -9.69 14.24
N PHE A 89 1.46 -9.51 13.67
CA PHE A 89 2.49 -8.62 14.21
C PHE A 89 2.44 -7.19 13.67
N VAL A 90 1.87 -6.96 12.49
CA VAL A 90 1.84 -5.63 11.87
C VAL A 90 0.40 -5.12 11.76
N VAL A 91 -0.49 -5.86 11.10
CA VAL A 91 -1.84 -5.37 10.79
C VAL A 91 -2.71 -5.25 12.04
N LEU A 92 -2.69 -6.25 12.92
CA LEU A 92 -3.49 -6.27 14.14
C LEU A 92 -3.14 -5.12 15.09
N PRO A 93 -1.87 -4.89 15.49
CA PRO A 93 -1.53 -3.75 16.34
C PRO A 93 -1.79 -2.43 15.62
N TYR A 94 -1.43 -2.31 14.34
CA TYR A 94 -1.67 -1.07 13.57
C TYR A 94 -3.17 -0.70 13.52
N ASN A 95 -4.04 -1.68 13.21
CA ASN A 95 -5.48 -1.47 13.19
C ASN A 95 -6.03 -1.17 14.59
N THR A 96 -5.45 -1.74 15.64
CA THR A 96 -5.85 -1.46 17.03
C THR A 96 -5.48 -0.04 17.45
N LEU A 97 -4.26 0.41 17.15
CA LEU A 97 -3.81 1.78 17.45
C LEU A 97 -4.60 2.81 16.64
N ARG A 98 -4.88 2.52 15.36
CA ARG A 98 -5.72 3.38 14.51
C ARG A 98 -7.13 3.53 15.06
N LYS A 99 -7.74 2.43 15.55
CA LYS A 99 -9.07 2.49 16.20
C LYS A 99 -9.07 3.25 17.53
N ARG A 100 -7.93 3.36 18.20
CA ARG A 100 -7.76 4.15 19.43
C ARG A 100 -7.50 5.63 19.16
N GLY A 101 -7.37 6.04 17.90
CA GLY A 101 -7.04 7.42 17.54
C GLY A 101 -5.59 7.81 17.88
N GLU A 102 -4.72 6.85 18.16
CA GLU A 102 -3.32 7.11 18.55
C GLU A 102 -2.40 7.24 17.31
N VAL A 103 -2.93 6.99 16.11
CA VAL A 103 -2.21 7.10 14.85
C VAL A 103 -2.81 8.24 14.04
N GLU A 104 -2.33 9.45 14.30
CA GLU A 104 -2.71 10.64 13.54
C GLU A 104 -1.76 10.78 12.35
N GLN A 105 -2.27 10.54 11.14
CA GLN A 105 -1.48 10.75 9.92
C GLN A 105 -1.50 12.24 9.57
N ALA A 106 -0.41 12.72 8.98
CA ALA A 106 -0.30 14.12 8.53
C ALA A 106 -1.44 14.53 7.58
N ASP A 107 -2.00 13.58 6.83
CA ASP A 107 -3.15 13.81 5.95
C ASP A 107 -4.45 13.98 6.74
N ASP A 108 -4.63 13.25 7.83
CA ASP A 108 -5.82 13.36 8.69
C ASP A 108 -5.87 14.76 9.35
N ALA A 109 -4.72 15.26 9.83
CA ALA A 109 -4.60 16.62 10.38
C ALA A 109 -4.91 17.72 9.34
N GLN A 110 -4.46 17.54 8.10
CA GLN A 110 -4.80 18.47 7.00
C GLN A 110 -6.30 18.47 6.69
N VAL A 111 -6.94 17.31 6.70
CA VAL A 111 -8.40 17.20 6.48
C VAL A 111 -9.18 17.87 7.61
N VAL A 112 -8.73 17.74 8.87
CA VAL A 112 -9.31 18.45 10.01
C VAL A 112 -9.20 19.96 9.81
N LEU A 113 -8.01 20.48 9.49
CA LEU A 113 -7.80 21.90 9.23
C LEU A 113 -8.64 22.42 8.06
N LEU A 114 -8.75 21.66 6.97
CA LEU A 114 -9.60 22.02 5.82
C LEU A 114 -11.09 22.04 6.20
N THR A 115 -11.51 21.15 7.10
CA THR A 115 -12.87 21.13 7.62
C THR A 115 -13.13 22.36 8.49
N GLU A 116 -12.19 22.71 9.37
CA GLU A 116 -12.27 23.94 10.18
C GLU A 116 -12.32 25.19 9.29
N ILE A 117 -11.47 25.30 8.26
CA ILE A 117 -11.48 26.43 7.31
C ILE A 117 -12.82 26.52 6.57
N ARG A 118 -13.38 25.39 6.12
CA ARG A 118 -14.70 25.35 5.46
C ARG A 118 -15.79 25.89 6.39
N ASP A 119 -15.79 25.45 7.64
CA ASP A 119 -16.81 25.81 8.61
C ASP A 119 -16.71 27.30 9.00
N LEU A 120 -15.48 27.82 9.13
CA LEU A 120 -15.23 29.25 9.34
C LEU A 120 -15.67 30.10 8.12
N LEU A 121 -15.45 29.61 6.91
CA LEU A 121 -15.87 30.32 5.69
C LEU A 121 -17.40 30.33 5.55
N ALA A 122 -18.07 29.22 5.88
CA ALA A 122 -19.53 29.15 5.91
C ALA A 122 -20.12 30.15 6.92
N GLN A 123 -19.57 30.20 8.16
CA GLN A 123 -20.00 31.16 9.17
C GLN A 123 -19.80 32.62 8.76
N ASN A 124 -18.67 32.95 8.12
CA ASN A 124 -18.42 34.31 7.63
C ASN A 124 -19.35 34.70 6.48
N THR A 125 -19.72 33.76 5.62
CA THR A 125 -20.67 34.02 4.52
C THR A 125 -22.08 34.31 5.06
N ASP A 126 -22.50 33.61 6.12
CA ASP A 126 -23.79 33.87 6.76
C ASP A 126 -23.79 35.19 7.57
N GLY A 127 -22.65 35.59 8.12
CA GLY A 127 -22.47 36.85 8.88
C GLY A 127 -22.53 38.14 8.04
N ASP A 128 -22.18 38.08 6.75
CA ASP A 128 -22.17 39.24 5.85
C ASP A 128 -23.57 39.56 5.25
N SER A 129 -24.59 38.74 5.55
CA SER A 129 -25.97 38.96 5.11
C SER A 129 -26.74 40.04 5.89
N SER A 130 -26.12 40.67 6.91
CA SER A 130 -26.76 41.73 7.71
C SER A 130 -26.17 43.14 7.49
N GLY A 131 -25.17 43.28 6.61
CA GLY A 131 -24.46 44.53 6.34
C GLY A 131 -24.78 45.16 4.99
N ARG A 132 -26.00 45.69 4.82
CA ARG A 132 -26.34 46.86 3.97
C ARG A 132 -25.21 47.37 3.02
N HIS A 133 -25.06 46.77 1.84
CA HIS A 133 -24.56 47.47 0.66
C HIS A 133 -25.75 47.92 -0.18
N GLY A 134 -26.22 49.13 0.13
CA GLY A 134 -27.12 49.87 -0.73
C GLY A 134 -26.37 50.44 -1.93
N GLY A 135 -27.00 50.37 -3.09
CA GLY A 135 -26.87 51.40 -4.12
C GLY A 135 -26.12 51.00 -5.39
N ALA A 136 -26.90 51.03 -6.47
CA ALA A 136 -26.52 51.31 -7.86
C ALA A 136 -26.17 50.11 -8.77
N ALA A 137 -27.09 49.90 -9.71
CA ALA A 137 -26.97 49.11 -10.92
C ALA A 137 -25.63 49.30 -11.66
N ALA A 138 -24.99 48.19 -12.03
CA ALA A 138 -24.12 48.12 -13.18
C ALA A 138 -24.12 46.68 -13.73
N THR A 139 -24.71 46.54 -14.92
CA THR A 139 -24.71 45.37 -15.79
C THR A 139 -23.31 44.78 -15.97
N THR A 140 -23.12 43.49 -15.68
CA THR A 140 -21.95 42.74 -16.16
C THR A 140 -22.39 41.82 -17.30
N PRO A 141 -21.82 41.90 -18.52
CA PRO A 141 -22.18 41.01 -19.62
C PRO A 141 -21.68 39.57 -19.37
N PRO A 142 -22.28 38.55 -19.99
CA PRO A 142 -21.82 37.17 -19.88
C PRO A 142 -20.40 37.00 -20.46
N PRO A 143 -19.60 36.04 -19.95
CA PRO A 143 -18.24 35.82 -20.42
C PRO A 143 -18.24 35.38 -21.89
N ALA A 144 -17.53 36.14 -22.72
CA ALA A 144 -17.27 35.78 -24.10
C ALA A 144 -16.50 34.45 -24.16
N HIS A 145 -17.01 33.51 -24.96
CA HIS A 145 -16.31 32.27 -25.27
C HIS A 145 -14.86 32.54 -25.70
N GLY A 146 -13.91 31.91 -25.02
CA GLY A 146 -12.51 31.85 -25.46
C GLY A 146 -12.39 31.12 -26.80
N PRO A 147 -11.30 31.37 -27.56
CA PRO A 147 -11.13 30.83 -28.90
C PRO A 147 -11.13 29.30 -28.85
N ARG A 148 -12.06 28.68 -29.59
CA ARG A 148 -12.00 27.25 -29.88
C ARG A 148 -10.67 26.95 -30.57
N ALA A 149 -9.94 25.98 -30.03
CA ALA A 149 -8.79 25.38 -30.71
C ALA A 149 -9.33 24.50 -31.85
N ASP A 150 -9.72 25.13 -32.95
CA ASP A 150 -10.07 24.48 -34.20
C ASP A 150 -8.83 24.50 -35.11
N ALA A 151 -7.85 23.62 -34.86
CA ALA A 151 -6.86 23.21 -35.85
C ALA A 151 -5.87 22.21 -35.26
N GLU A 152 -6.12 20.92 -35.47
CA GLU A 152 -5.05 19.92 -35.68
C GLU A 152 -5.68 18.67 -36.29
N ALA A 153 -5.93 18.76 -37.59
CA ALA A 153 -6.09 17.62 -38.48
C ALA A 153 -5.29 17.94 -39.75
N GLN A 154 -4.02 17.53 -39.73
CA GLN A 154 -3.20 17.17 -40.89
C GLN A 154 -1.98 16.39 -40.41
#